data_AF-A0A0L0CJ85-F1
#
_entry.id   AF-A0A0L0CJ85-F1
#
_cell.length_a   1.000
_cell.length_b   1.000
_cell.length_c   1.000
_cell.angle_alpha   90.00
_cell.angle_beta   90.00
_cell.angle_gamma   90.00
#
_symmetry.space_group_name_H-M   'P 1'
#
loop_
_entity.id
_entity.type
_entity.pdbx_description
1 polymer ?
#
loop_
_entity_poly.entity_id
_entity_poly.type
_entity_poly.pdbx_seq_one_letter_code
_entity_poly.pdbx_strand_id
1 'polypeptide(L)'
;MSVDQLCICTGCNINISKKSGAIQCTMCDSWCHLKCANVNKDEMKLIKNNSKLGFFCGNCQDDDDVSSSINSKNEIKALRKEVKSGFEEINKNFKNMLEQMNATFSLKISELRSDIDFCHKNNKATESKVSQLEIDNNVLHKRLNRCDIIATVKKKDLLMEKYFKYGKLKLSDFVKNDDNNELCNENDKSMDVQESTENDSNGQNVNRKQKPNICDINSRVYLNDNLTPIERKLSYFCRNLKRTNKISKFQLLHNNIPK
;
A
#
# COMPACT_ATOMS: atom_id res chain seq x y z
N MET A 1 45.13 43.73 -31.21
CA MET A 1 45.31 43.75 -32.68
C MET A 1 44.72 45.04 -33.20
N SER A 2 45.59 45.97 -33.58
CA SER A 2 45.27 47.26 -34.17
C SER A 2 45.60 47.20 -35.66
N VAL A 3 44.69 47.73 -36.48
CA VAL A 3 44.65 47.77 -37.96
C VAL A 3 44.10 46.49 -38.61
N ASP A 4 43.04 46.67 -39.41
CA ASP A 4 42.15 45.66 -40.00
C ASP A 4 42.85 44.70 -40.98
N GLN A 5 43.57 43.72 -40.46
CA GLN A 5 44.10 42.62 -41.27
C GLN A 5 42.98 41.61 -41.57
N LEU A 6 42.50 41.60 -42.81
CA LEU A 6 41.50 40.65 -43.29
C LEU A 6 42.05 39.22 -43.21
N CYS A 7 41.50 38.40 -42.32
CA CYS A 7 41.84 36.99 -42.19
C CYS A 7 40.96 36.15 -43.13
N ILE A 8 41.59 35.43 -44.06
CA ILE A 8 40.92 34.56 -45.04
C ILE A 8 40.97 33.11 -44.54
N CYS A 9 39.85 32.40 -44.62
CA CYS A 9 39.77 30.98 -44.24
C CYS A 9 40.49 30.10 -45.26
N THR A 10 41.47 29.28 -44.85
CA THR A 10 42.21 28.41 -45.79
C THR A 10 41.38 27.29 -46.40
N GLY A 11 40.28 26.88 -45.78
CA GLY A 11 39.42 25.81 -46.31
C GLY A 11 38.41 26.26 -47.37
N CYS A 12 38.01 27.54 -47.39
CA CYS A 12 36.99 28.03 -48.32
C CYS A 12 37.34 29.36 -49.00
N ASN A 13 38.49 29.95 -48.70
CA ASN A 13 38.96 31.24 -49.21
C ASN A 13 38.00 32.43 -49.00
N ILE A 14 37.11 32.34 -48.01
CA ILE A 14 36.17 33.41 -47.63
C ILE A 14 36.70 34.14 -46.38
N ASN A 15 36.46 35.45 -46.30
CA ASN A 15 36.79 36.27 -45.13
C ASN A 15 36.11 35.77 -43.85
N ILE A 16 36.89 35.70 -42.78
CA ILE A 16 36.41 35.27 -41.47
C ILE A 16 35.72 36.44 -40.77
N SER A 17 34.43 36.29 -40.51
CA SER A 17 33.66 37.27 -39.74
C SER A 17 33.75 36.96 -38.24
N LYS A 18 33.64 38.00 -37.40
CA LYS A 18 33.53 37.82 -35.93
C LYS A 18 32.36 36.93 -35.51
N LYS A 19 31.34 36.77 -36.37
CA LYS A 19 30.13 35.98 -36.10
C LYS A 19 30.25 34.49 -36.47
N SER A 20 31.09 34.14 -37.45
CA SER A 20 31.12 32.78 -38.01
C SER A 20 31.91 31.78 -37.16
N GLY A 21 32.72 32.27 -36.20
CA GLY A 21 33.61 31.45 -35.39
C GLY A 21 34.76 30.89 -36.22
N ALA A 22 35.98 31.03 -35.70
CA ALA A 22 37.17 30.51 -36.37
C ALA A 22 38.17 29.99 -35.37
N ILE A 23 39.02 29.09 -35.86
CA ILE A 23 40.08 28.45 -35.10
C ILE A 23 41.39 28.58 -35.90
N GLN A 24 42.48 28.85 -35.19
CA GLN A 24 43.81 29.00 -35.78
C GLN A 24 44.56 27.67 -35.69
N CYS A 25 45.19 27.26 -36.78
CA CYS A 25 46.08 26.11 -36.80
C CYS A 25 47.33 26.41 -35.98
N THR A 26 47.68 25.54 -35.04
CA THR A 26 48.86 25.70 -34.18
C THR A 26 50.18 25.54 -34.94
N MET A 27 50.16 24.87 -36.09
CA MET A 27 51.38 24.55 -36.85
C MET A 27 51.70 25.58 -37.93
N CYS A 28 50.71 26.04 -38.70
CA CYS A 28 50.93 26.95 -39.82
C CYS A 28 50.30 28.34 -39.62
N ASP A 29 49.77 28.60 -38.41
CA ASP A 29 49.08 29.84 -38.02
C ASP A 29 47.90 30.24 -38.92
N SER A 30 47.44 29.35 -39.80
CA SER A 30 46.35 29.61 -40.72
C SER A 30 45.00 29.55 -40.00
N TRP A 31 44.06 30.41 -40.41
CA TRP A 31 42.73 30.44 -39.81
C TRP A 31 41.72 29.64 -40.63
N CYS A 32 40.85 28.89 -39.95
CA CYS A 32 39.78 28.12 -40.55
C CYS A 32 38.43 28.46 -39.90
N HIS A 33 37.36 28.51 -40.71
CA HIS A 33 36.00 28.45 -40.17
C HIS A 33 35.79 27.12 -39.45
N LEU A 34 35.04 27.14 -38.34
CA LEU A 34 34.70 25.92 -37.60
C LEU A 34 34.08 24.83 -38.49
N LYS A 35 33.19 25.23 -39.41
CA LYS A 35 32.57 24.34 -40.40
C LYS A 35 33.60 23.74 -41.37
N CYS A 36 34.55 24.55 -41.86
CA CYS A 36 35.60 24.08 -42.77
C CYS A 36 36.61 23.17 -42.07
N ALA A 37 36.82 23.36 -40.77
CA ALA A 37 37.64 22.50 -39.92
C ALA A 37 36.90 21.24 -39.42
N ASN A 38 35.59 21.11 -39.70
CA ASN A 38 34.72 20.08 -39.12
C ASN A 38 34.77 20.03 -37.58
N VAL A 39 34.96 21.18 -36.92
CA VAL A 39 35.04 21.30 -35.46
C VAL A 39 33.71 21.84 -34.93
N ASN A 40 33.08 21.10 -34.01
CA ASN A 40 31.86 21.54 -33.37
C ASN A 40 32.14 22.59 -32.26
N LYS A 41 31.09 23.28 -31.80
CA LYS A 41 31.25 24.37 -30.82
C LYS A 41 31.77 23.90 -29.46
N ASP A 42 31.53 22.66 -29.07
CA ASP A 42 31.94 22.13 -27.77
C ASP A 42 33.39 21.67 -27.79
N GLU A 43 33.86 21.07 -28.90
CA GLU A 43 35.28 20.84 -29.19
C GLU A 43 36.07 22.15 -29.17
N MET A 44 35.53 23.21 -29.78
CA MET A 44 36.17 24.54 -29.71
C MET A 44 36.32 25.05 -28.28
N LYS A 45 35.32 24.84 -27.40
CA LYS A 45 35.41 25.21 -25.98
C LYS A 45 36.48 24.38 -25.27
N LEU A 46 36.57 23.08 -25.56
CA LEU A 46 37.59 22.20 -24.97
C LEU A 46 39.00 22.65 -25.36
N ILE A 47 39.21 23.00 -26.64
CA ILE A 47 40.49 23.51 -27.13
C ILE A 47 40.83 24.85 -26.47
N LYS A 48 39.86 25.78 -26.37
CA LYS A 48 40.07 27.07 -25.70
C LYS A 48 40.37 26.94 -24.20
N ASN A 49 39.74 25.98 -23.53
CA ASN A 49 39.90 25.78 -22.10
C ASN A 49 41.19 25.03 -21.74
N ASN A 50 41.83 24.36 -22.70
CA ASN A 50 43.05 23.59 -22.48
C ASN A 50 44.17 24.12 -23.38
N SER A 51 45.07 24.94 -22.84
CA SER A 51 46.21 25.49 -23.59
C SER A 51 47.17 24.44 -24.16
N LYS A 52 47.05 23.18 -23.73
CA LYS A 52 47.82 22.04 -24.25
C LYS A 52 47.22 21.42 -25.51
N LEU A 53 45.95 21.72 -25.83
CA LEU A 53 45.29 21.21 -27.02
C LEU A 53 45.47 22.22 -28.16
N GLY A 54 46.11 21.77 -29.24
CA GLY A 54 46.23 22.52 -30.49
C GLY A 54 45.23 22.02 -31.54
N PHE A 55 44.85 22.89 -32.47
CA PHE A 55 44.13 22.50 -33.68
C PHE A 55 45.12 22.43 -34.84
N PHE A 56 45.04 21.37 -35.64
CA PHE A 56 45.86 21.22 -36.85
C PHE A 56 44.92 21.19 -38.07
N CYS A 57 45.21 22.01 -39.07
CA CYS A 57 44.41 22.00 -40.31
C CYS A 57 44.74 20.75 -41.15
N GLY A 58 43.85 20.36 -42.06
CA GLY A 58 44.02 19.14 -42.87
C GLY A 58 45.39 19.06 -43.58
N ASN A 59 45.87 20.18 -44.14
CA ASN A 59 47.18 20.23 -44.79
C ASN A 59 48.34 19.93 -43.82
N CYS A 60 48.26 20.39 -42.58
CA CYS A 60 49.27 20.10 -41.55
C CYS A 60 49.10 18.71 -40.92
N GLN A 61 47.90 18.13 -41.00
CA GLN A 61 47.63 16.79 -40.50
C GLN A 61 48.21 15.70 -41.42
N ASP A 62 48.32 16.01 -42.72
CA ASP A 62 48.86 15.10 -43.74
C ASP A 62 50.39 15.21 -43.87
N ASP A 63 51.02 16.32 -43.47
CA ASP A 63 52.47 16.53 -43.56
C ASP A 63 53.29 15.86 -42.44
N ASP A 64 52.65 15.24 -41.44
CA ASP A 64 53.32 14.37 -40.44
C ASP A 64 53.72 13.00 -41.03
N ASP A 65 53.61 12.80 -42.35
CA ASP A 65 54.04 11.59 -43.06
C ASP A 65 55.56 11.54 -43.31
N VAL A 66 56.36 11.97 -42.31
CA VAL A 66 57.82 11.82 -42.28
C VAL A 66 58.18 10.36 -41.97
N SER A 67 58.12 9.52 -43.02
CA SER A 67 59.17 8.59 -43.51
C SER A 67 60.12 7.83 -42.56
N SER A 68 59.91 7.78 -41.25
CA SER A 68 60.88 7.24 -40.28
C SER A 68 60.40 6.06 -39.43
N SER A 69 59.19 5.52 -39.64
CA SER A 69 58.76 4.30 -38.92
C SER A 69 57.65 3.52 -39.61
N ILE A 70 57.98 2.89 -40.73
CA ILE A 70 57.13 1.88 -41.38
C ILE A 70 56.81 0.72 -40.41
N ASN A 71 57.73 0.40 -39.49
CA ASN A 71 57.52 -0.65 -38.47
C ASN A 71 56.43 -0.27 -37.45
N SER A 72 56.46 0.95 -36.91
CA SER A 72 55.48 1.39 -35.90
C SER A 72 54.05 1.50 -36.47
N LYS A 73 53.89 1.82 -37.75
CA LYS A 73 52.57 1.85 -38.40
C LYS A 73 51.93 0.46 -38.50
N ASN A 74 52.73 -0.58 -38.73
CA ASN A 74 52.21 -1.96 -38.80
C ASN A 74 51.81 -2.48 -37.43
N GLU A 75 52.58 -2.16 -36.38
CA GLU A 75 52.24 -2.49 -34.99
C GLU A 75 50.95 -1.79 -34.54
N ILE A 76 50.78 -0.49 -34.84
CA ILE A 76 49.55 0.24 -34.53
C ILE A 76 48.34 -0.36 -35.26
N LYS A 77 48.50 -0.80 -36.52
CA LYS A 77 47.44 -1.49 -37.26
C LYS A 77 47.08 -2.84 -36.63
N ALA A 78 48.07 -3.61 -36.18
CA ALA A 78 47.86 -4.88 -35.49
C ALA A 78 47.10 -4.68 -34.18
N LEU A 79 47.54 -3.73 -33.34
CA LEU A 79 46.88 -3.38 -32.08
C LEU A 79 45.44 -2.91 -32.31
N ARG A 80 45.19 -2.06 -33.31
CA ARG A 80 43.81 -1.64 -33.65
C ARG A 80 42.92 -2.81 -34.03
N LYS A 81 43.46 -3.80 -34.75
CA LYS A 81 42.73 -5.01 -35.14
C LYS A 81 42.41 -5.86 -33.90
N GLU A 82 43.37 -6.04 -33.00
CA GLU A 82 43.20 -6.79 -31.76
C GLU A 82 42.19 -6.15 -30.82
N VAL A 83 42.26 -4.82 -30.64
CA VAL A 83 41.27 -4.05 -29.88
C VAL A 83 39.88 -4.19 -30.48
N LYS A 84 39.77 -4.15 -31.82
CA LYS A 84 38.49 -4.31 -32.51
C LYS A 84 37.92 -5.72 -32.30
N SER A 85 38.73 -6.77 -32.44
CA SER A 85 38.28 -8.15 -32.18
C SER A 85 37.90 -8.36 -30.72
N GLY A 86 38.65 -7.79 -29.78
CA GLY A 86 38.32 -7.85 -28.35
C GLY A 86 37.00 -7.16 -28.04
N PHE A 87 36.73 -6.01 -28.67
CA PHE A 87 35.46 -5.31 -28.52
C PHE A 87 34.27 -6.10 -29.12
N GLU A 88 34.47 -6.76 -30.26
CA GLU A 88 33.46 -7.64 -30.86
C GLU A 88 33.15 -8.85 -29.97
N GLU A 89 34.17 -9.45 -29.35
CA GLU A 89 34.00 -10.56 -28.40
C GLU A 89 33.28 -10.12 -27.12
N ILE A 90 33.67 -8.99 -26.52
CA ILE A 90 32.99 -8.43 -25.35
C ILE A 90 31.52 -8.15 -25.66
N ASN A 91 31.22 -7.55 -26.82
CA ASN A 91 29.84 -7.30 -27.23
C ASN A 91 29.04 -8.58 -27.41
N LYS A 92 29.64 -9.64 -27.96
CA LYS A 92 28.99 -10.96 -28.09
C LYS A 92 28.69 -11.56 -26.72
N ASN A 93 29.66 -11.53 -25.80
CA ASN A 93 29.49 -12.05 -24.45
C ASN A 93 28.41 -11.27 -23.68
N PHE A 94 28.40 -9.95 -23.83
CA PHE A 94 27.39 -9.10 -23.23
C PHE A 94 25.98 -9.39 -23.76
N LYS A 95 25.83 -9.58 -25.08
CA LYS A 95 24.54 -10.00 -25.68
C LYS A 95 24.07 -11.35 -25.13
N ASN A 96 24.96 -12.35 -25.07
CA ASN A 96 24.63 -13.66 -24.54
C ASN A 96 24.20 -13.57 -23.06
N MET A 97 24.90 -12.77 -22.26
CA MET A 97 24.55 -12.54 -20.85
C MET A 97 23.17 -11.87 -20.72
N LEU A 98 22.87 -10.87 -21.55
CA LEU A 98 21.55 -10.23 -21.56
C LEU A 98 20.44 -11.20 -21.96
N GLU A 99 20.68 -12.05 -22.95
CA GLU A 99 19.71 -13.08 -23.38
C GLU A 99 19.45 -14.10 -22.26
N GLN A 100 20.50 -14.58 -21.58
CA GLN A 100 20.37 -15.49 -20.44
C GLN A 100 19.64 -14.83 -19.26
N MET A 101 19.93 -13.57 -18.98
CA MET A 101 19.28 -12.80 -17.93
C MET A 101 17.79 -12.60 -18.23
N ASN A 102 17.45 -12.27 -19.48
CA ASN A 102 16.06 -12.12 -19.91
C ASN A 102 15.29 -13.45 -19.84
N ALA A 103 15.91 -14.56 -20.25
CA ALA A 103 15.31 -15.89 -20.13
C ALA A 103 15.03 -16.24 -18.66
N THR A 104 16.01 -16.00 -17.77
CA THR A 104 15.88 -16.24 -16.33
C THR A 104 14.77 -15.39 -15.71
N PHE A 105 14.71 -14.10 -16.03
CA PHE A 105 13.64 -13.22 -15.54
C PHE A 105 12.27 -13.63 -16.06
N SER A 106 12.17 -14.05 -17.33
CA SER A 106 10.91 -14.50 -17.91
C SER A 106 10.38 -15.74 -17.21
N LEU A 107 11.27 -16.70 -16.89
CA LEU A 107 10.93 -17.88 -16.10
C LEU A 107 10.47 -17.49 -14.69
N LYS A 108 11.21 -16.65 -13.97
CA LYS A 108 10.84 -16.21 -12.61
C LYS A 108 9.53 -15.42 -12.57
N ILE A 109 9.27 -14.58 -13.57
CA ILE A 109 7.98 -13.89 -13.69
C ILE A 109 6.84 -14.88 -13.93
N SER A 110 7.06 -15.93 -14.71
CA SER A 110 6.04 -16.97 -14.94
C SER A 110 5.74 -17.79 -13.68
N GLU A 111 6.77 -18.15 -12.90
CA GLU A 111 6.62 -18.82 -11.60
C GLU A 111 5.81 -17.96 -10.62
N LEU A 112 6.17 -16.68 -10.47
CA LEU A 112 5.45 -15.74 -9.60
C LEU A 112 3.98 -15.57 -9.98
N ARG A 113 3.67 -15.56 -11.29
CA ARG A 113 2.28 -15.51 -11.75
C ARG A 113 1.50 -16.75 -11.34
N SER A 114 2.09 -17.93 -11.49
CA SER A 114 1.49 -19.20 -11.05
C SER A 114 1.22 -19.21 -9.54
N ASP A 115 2.17 -18.72 -8.74
CA ASP A 115 2.01 -18.65 -7.28
C ASP A 115 0.90 -17.68 -6.87
N ILE A 116 0.80 -16.52 -7.53
CA ILE A 116 -0.30 -15.55 -7.31
C ILE A 116 -1.65 -16.19 -7.62
N ASP A 117 -1.78 -16.89 -8.76
CA ASP A 117 -3.01 -17.56 -9.15
C ASP A 117 -3.40 -18.68 -8.17
N PHE A 118 -2.42 -19.44 -7.69
CA PHE A 118 -2.61 -20.46 -6.67
C PHE A 118 -3.11 -19.86 -5.34
N CYS A 119 -2.46 -18.80 -4.86
CA CYS A 119 -2.89 -18.06 -3.66
C CYS A 119 -4.31 -17.50 -3.81
N HIS A 120 -4.64 -16.92 -4.96
CA HIS A 120 -5.97 -16.39 -5.21
C HIS A 120 -7.06 -17.48 -5.18
N LYS A 121 -6.79 -18.65 -5.78
CA LYS A 121 -7.71 -19.81 -5.71
C LYS A 121 -7.93 -20.28 -4.28
N ASN A 122 -6.87 -20.37 -3.49
CA ASN A 122 -6.96 -20.76 -2.08
C ASN A 122 -7.74 -19.73 -1.26
N ASN A 123 -7.47 -18.43 -1.46
CA ASN A 123 -8.17 -17.37 -0.75
C ASN A 123 -9.69 -17.40 -1.05
N LYS A 124 -10.06 -17.59 -2.32
CA LYS A 124 -11.47 -17.74 -2.70
C LYS A 124 -12.14 -18.95 -2.05
N ALA A 125 -11.42 -20.08 -1.95
CA ALA A 125 -11.92 -21.27 -1.27
C ALA A 125 -12.10 -21.03 0.24
N THR A 126 -11.16 -20.34 0.90
CA THR A 126 -11.28 -19.99 2.32
C THR A 126 -12.41 -19.00 2.58
N GLU A 127 -12.58 -17.97 1.75
CA GLU A 127 -13.69 -17.01 1.85
C GLU A 127 -15.05 -17.71 1.74
N SER A 128 -15.18 -18.66 0.81
CA SER A 128 -16.40 -19.47 0.66
C SER A 128 -16.68 -20.30 1.91
N LYS A 129 -15.64 -20.92 2.51
CA LYS A 129 -15.76 -21.70 3.74
C LYS A 129 -16.13 -20.83 4.95
N VAL A 130 -15.53 -19.65 5.07
CA VAL A 130 -15.86 -18.68 6.14
C VAL A 130 -17.32 -18.24 6.02
N SER A 131 -17.78 -17.88 4.82
CA SER A 131 -19.18 -17.51 4.58
C SER A 131 -20.16 -18.62 4.95
N GLN A 132 -19.83 -19.88 4.60
CA GLN A 132 -20.65 -21.03 5.01
C GLN A 132 -20.70 -21.21 6.53
N LEU A 133 -19.55 -21.12 7.21
CA LEU A 133 -19.49 -21.22 8.67
C LEU A 133 -20.25 -20.10 9.37
N GLU A 134 -20.26 -18.88 8.82
CA GLU A 134 -21.08 -17.78 9.33
C GLU A 134 -22.58 -18.11 9.23
N ILE A 135 -23.02 -18.66 8.09
CA ILE A 135 -24.41 -19.11 7.91
C ILE A 135 -24.77 -20.18 8.94
N ASP A 136 -23.94 -21.21 9.08
CA ASP A 136 -24.17 -22.33 9.99
C ASP A 136 -24.21 -21.86 11.44
N ASN A 137 -23.29 -20.97 11.84
CA ASN A 137 -23.26 -20.39 13.17
C ASN A 137 -24.54 -19.59 13.47
N ASN A 138 -25.04 -18.79 12.51
CA ASN A 138 -26.31 -18.10 12.68
C ASN A 138 -27.50 -19.06 12.83
N VAL A 139 -27.51 -20.18 12.09
CA VAL A 139 -28.54 -21.22 12.24
C VAL A 139 -28.48 -21.84 13.64
N LEU A 140 -27.28 -22.15 14.14
CA LEU A 140 -27.09 -22.70 15.48
C LEU A 140 -27.56 -21.72 16.57
N HIS A 141 -27.18 -20.44 16.48
CA HIS A 141 -27.68 -19.42 17.40
C HIS A 141 -29.21 -19.35 17.42
N LYS A 142 -29.87 -19.41 16.25
CA LYS A 142 -31.35 -19.46 16.18
C LYS A 142 -31.93 -20.69 16.87
N ARG A 143 -31.30 -21.85 16.70
CA ARG A 143 -31.77 -23.11 17.28
C ARG A 143 -31.59 -23.16 18.80
N LEU A 144 -30.42 -22.79 19.30
CA LEU A 144 -30.11 -22.77 20.73
C LEU A 144 -30.98 -21.77 21.48
N ASN A 145 -31.11 -20.56 20.94
CA ASN A 145 -31.96 -19.52 21.53
C ASN A 145 -33.46 -19.85 21.51
N ARG A 146 -33.89 -20.85 20.72
CA ARG A 146 -35.30 -21.30 20.69
C ARG A 146 -35.68 -22.04 21.97
N CYS A 147 -34.76 -22.79 22.58
CA CYS A 147 -34.99 -23.50 23.84
C CYS A 147 -35.08 -22.52 25.02
N ASP A 148 -34.30 -21.45 25.00
CA ASP A 148 -34.38 -20.37 25.99
C ASP A 148 -35.77 -19.72 26.01
N ILE A 149 -36.38 -19.53 24.83
CA ILE A 149 -37.76 -19.02 24.70
C ILE A 149 -38.75 -19.99 25.33
N ILE A 150 -38.61 -21.30 25.15
CA ILE A 150 -39.54 -22.30 25.71
C ILE A 150 -39.41 -22.36 27.25
N ALA A 151 -38.18 -22.30 27.78
CA ALA A 151 -37.94 -22.28 29.22
C ALA A 151 -38.43 -20.99 29.89
N THR A 152 -38.25 -19.84 29.22
CA THR A 152 -38.76 -18.54 29.71
C THR A 152 -40.27 -18.43 29.62
N VAL A 153 -40.92 -18.97 28.57
CA VAL A 153 -42.39 -18.98 28.46
C VAL A 153 -43.03 -19.79 29.59
N LYS A 154 -42.52 -20.99 29.91
CA LYS A 154 -43.05 -21.78 31.04
C LYS A 154 -42.90 -21.07 32.39
N LYS A 155 -41.74 -20.44 32.65
CA LYS A 155 -41.53 -19.66 33.88
C LYS A 155 -42.43 -18.43 33.94
N LYS A 156 -42.65 -17.78 32.79
CA LYS A 156 -43.56 -16.64 32.65
C LYS A 156 -45.01 -17.06 32.90
N ASP A 157 -45.46 -18.17 32.32
CA ASP A 157 -46.84 -18.64 32.50
C ASP A 157 -47.10 -19.01 33.96
N LEU A 158 -46.14 -19.65 34.63
CA LEU A 158 -46.17 -19.91 36.08
C LEU A 158 -46.20 -18.62 36.92
N LEU A 159 -45.42 -17.60 36.54
CA LEU A 159 -45.44 -16.28 37.19
C LEU A 159 -46.79 -15.57 36.97
N MET A 160 -47.32 -15.60 35.75
CA MET A 160 -48.61 -15.00 35.42
C MET A 160 -49.76 -15.72 36.12
N GLU A 161 -49.74 -17.04 36.19
CA GLU A 161 -50.71 -17.84 36.94
C GLU A 161 -50.71 -17.46 38.42
N LYS A 162 -49.53 -17.34 39.05
CA LYS A 162 -49.41 -16.87 40.43
C LYS A 162 -49.96 -15.45 40.60
N TYR A 163 -49.64 -14.53 39.69
CA TYR A 163 -50.17 -13.17 39.74
C TYR A 163 -51.69 -13.13 39.69
N PHE A 164 -52.31 -13.83 38.74
CA PHE A 164 -53.76 -13.87 38.61
C PHE A 164 -54.43 -14.56 39.81
N LYS A 165 -53.78 -15.56 40.40
CA LYS A 165 -54.29 -16.28 41.58
C LYS A 165 -54.22 -15.44 42.86
N TYR A 166 -53.15 -14.68 43.07
CA TYR A 166 -52.87 -13.99 44.34
C TYR A 166 -53.03 -12.47 44.28
N GLY A 167 -53.29 -11.89 43.10
CA GLY A 167 -53.45 -10.45 42.86
C GLY A 167 -52.17 -9.62 43.05
N LYS A 168 -51.05 -10.27 43.36
CA LYS A 168 -49.73 -9.66 43.55
C LYS A 168 -48.63 -10.70 43.37
N LEU A 169 -47.48 -10.26 42.86
CA LEU A 169 -46.25 -11.04 42.85
C LEU A 169 -45.33 -10.55 43.96
N LYS A 170 -44.68 -11.49 44.68
CA LYS A 170 -43.65 -11.15 45.66
C LYS A 170 -42.28 -11.19 44.97
N LEU A 171 -41.29 -10.43 45.46
CA LEU A 171 -39.91 -10.51 44.95
C LEU A 171 -39.35 -11.94 45.00
N SER A 172 -39.75 -12.71 46.01
CA SER A 172 -39.41 -14.13 46.16
C SER A 172 -39.96 -15.02 45.03
N ASP A 173 -40.93 -14.57 44.24
CA ASP A 173 -41.44 -15.31 43.09
C ASP A 173 -40.54 -15.17 41.85
N PHE A 174 -39.70 -14.14 41.80
CA PHE A 174 -38.79 -13.85 40.69
C PHE A 174 -37.39 -14.44 40.88
N VAL A 175 -37.07 -14.92 42.08
CA VAL A 175 -35.73 -15.37 42.43
C VAL A 175 -35.78 -16.84 42.85
N LYS A 176 -35.30 -17.69 41.95
CA LYS A 176 -34.39 -18.83 42.20
C LYS A 176 -34.12 -19.52 40.86
N ASN A 177 -33.24 -18.92 40.05
CA ASN A 177 -32.31 -19.70 39.26
C ASN A 177 -30.98 -19.46 39.96
N ASP A 178 -30.43 -20.47 40.62
CA ASP A 178 -28.98 -20.69 40.57
C ASP A 178 -28.56 -22.05 41.14
N ASP A 179 -29.41 -22.78 41.87
CA ASP A 179 -28.90 -23.98 42.56
C ASP A 179 -29.16 -25.34 41.86
N ASN A 180 -29.73 -25.42 40.66
CA ASN A 180 -30.05 -26.72 40.03
C ASN A 180 -29.60 -26.88 38.56
N ASN A 181 -28.56 -26.19 38.12
CA ASN A 181 -27.87 -26.55 36.87
C ASN A 181 -26.45 -27.07 37.12
N GLU A 182 -26.35 -27.97 38.10
CA GLU A 182 -25.15 -28.74 38.45
C GLU A 182 -24.97 -29.96 37.51
N LEU A 183 -25.10 -29.74 36.21
CA LEU A 183 -24.67 -30.71 35.20
C LEU A 183 -24.00 -29.97 34.05
N CYS A 184 -22.71 -30.29 33.87
CA CYS A 184 -21.79 -29.84 32.82
C CYS A 184 -21.00 -28.56 33.11
N ASN A 185 -19.97 -28.65 33.97
CA ASN A 185 -18.57 -28.69 33.52
C ASN A 185 -17.60 -28.56 34.72
N GLU A 186 -17.17 -29.70 35.24
CA GLU A 186 -15.90 -29.78 35.96
C GLU A 186 -14.76 -29.66 34.93
N ASN A 187 -13.78 -28.81 35.26
CA ASN A 187 -12.55 -28.49 34.54
C ASN A 187 -12.60 -27.22 33.68
N ASP A 188 -12.49 -26.06 34.33
CA ASP A 188 -11.32 -25.22 34.07
C ASP A 188 -10.97 -24.36 35.29
N LYS A 189 -9.73 -24.54 35.77
CA LYS A 189 -9.11 -23.81 36.87
C LYS A 189 -8.27 -22.67 36.31
N SER A 190 -8.49 -21.45 36.79
CA SER A 190 -7.46 -20.41 37.01
C SER A 190 -8.12 -19.19 37.69
N MET A 191 -7.77 -18.88 38.94
CA MET A 191 -6.78 -17.86 39.39
C MET A 191 -7.14 -16.43 38.92
N ASP A 192 -7.25 -15.36 39.71
CA ASP A 192 -7.02 -15.01 41.13
C ASP A 192 -7.87 -13.74 41.41
N VAL A 193 -8.60 -13.66 42.54
CA VAL A 193 -8.32 -12.82 43.74
C VAL A 193 -7.60 -11.48 43.46
N GLN A 194 -8.26 -10.34 43.70
CA GLN A 194 -8.00 -9.51 44.89
C GLN A 194 -9.03 -8.36 45.05
N GLU A 195 -9.76 -8.42 46.15
CA GLU A 195 -10.53 -7.34 46.76
C GLU A 195 -9.58 -6.48 47.61
N SER A 196 -9.76 -5.16 47.59
CA SER A 196 -9.36 -4.30 48.70
C SER A 196 -10.33 -3.14 48.82
N THR A 197 -11.09 -3.18 49.92
CA THR A 197 -11.85 -2.11 50.55
C THR A 197 -10.93 -0.99 51.04
N GLU A 198 -11.38 0.26 50.96
CA GLU A 198 -11.60 1.16 52.11
C GLU A 198 -11.91 2.61 51.67
N ASN A 199 -13.05 3.10 52.18
CA ASN A 199 -13.29 4.41 52.79
C ASN A 199 -12.57 5.66 52.25
N ASP A 200 -13.36 6.63 51.76
CA ASP A 200 -13.32 7.95 52.39
C ASP A 200 -14.62 8.75 52.25
N SER A 201 -14.91 9.49 53.31
CA SER A 201 -16.18 10.19 53.57
C SER A 201 -15.95 11.69 53.68
N ASN A 202 -16.78 12.49 53.01
CA ASN A 202 -17.34 13.79 53.43
C ASN A 202 -17.66 14.70 52.25
N GLY A 203 -18.82 15.38 52.31
CA GLY A 203 -18.97 16.66 51.61
C GLY A 203 -20.34 17.00 50.99
N GLN A 204 -21.33 17.27 51.83
CA GLN A 204 -22.33 18.37 51.70
C GLN A 204 -23.24 18.51 50.46
N ASN A 205 -24.52 18.19 50.69
CA ASN A 205 -25.73 19.03 50.48
C ASN A 205 -25.75 20.08 49.35
N VAL A 206 -26.55 19.84 48.30
CA VAL A 206 -27.45 20.87 47.74
C VAL A 206 -28.81 20.26 47.35
N ASN A 207 -29.84 20.85 47.91
CA ASN A 207 -31.26 20.58 47.68
C ASN A 207 -31.69 20.82 46.22
N ARG A 208 -32.26 19.80 45.57
CA ARG A 208 -33.38 19.99 44.63
C ARG A 208 -34.26 18.75 44.64
N LYS A 209 -35.37 18.83 45.37
CA LYS A 209 -36.45 17.84 45.38
C LYS A 209 -37.18 17.85 44.02
N GLN A 210 -36.60 17.20 43.01
CA GLN A 210 -37.39 16.51 42.00
C GLN A 210 -37.43 15.07 42.46
N LYS A 211 -38.62 14.54 42.81
CA LYS A 211 -38.81 13.11 43.01
C LYS A 211 -38.41 12.42 41.70
N PRO A 212 -37.27 11.70 41.63
CA PRO A 212 -37.08 10.77 40.55
C PRO A 212 -38.11 9.68 40.82
N ASN A 213 -39.01 9.45 39.87
CA ASN A 213 -39.82 8.24 39.90
C ASN A 213 -38.83 7.10 39.60
N ILE A 214 -38.14 6.64 40.65
CA ILE A 214 -37.23 5.50 40.63
C ILE A 214 -38.13 4.28 40.47
N CYS A 215 -38.63 4.08 39.25
CA CYS A 215 -38.91 2.74 38.79
C CYS A 215 -37.55 2.06 38.78
N ASP A 216 -37.28 1.28 39.82
CA ASP A 216 -36.08 0.49 40.03
C ASP A 216 -35.65 -0.16 38.70
N ILE A 217 -34.59 0.36 38.10
CA ILE A 217 -34.07 -0.11 36.81
C ILE A 217 -33.74 -1.59 36.88
N ASN A 218 -33.42 -2.10 38.08
CA ASN A 218 -33.11 -3.51 38.34
C ASN A 218 -34.35 -4.41 38.35
N SER A 219 -35.56 -3.84 38.39
CA SER A 219 -36.83 -4.59 38.32
C SER A 219 -37.37 -4.74 36.88
N ARG A 220 -36.72 -4.15 35.88
CA ARG A 220 -37.12 -4.29 34.47
C ARG A 220 -36.71 -5.65 33.92
N VAL A 221 -37.68 -6.54 33.78
CA VAL A 221 -37.53 -7.78 33.00
C VAL A 221 -37.50 -7.40 31.51
N TYR A 222 -36.31 -7.36 30.92
CA TYR A 222 -36.17 -7.23 29.49
C TYR A 222 -36.51 -8.57 28.83
N LEU A 223 -37.63 -8.61 28.10
CA LEU A 223 -37.86 -9.65 27.10
C LEU A 223 -36.82 -9.41 25.99
N ASN A 224 -35.65 -10.02 26.15
CA ASN A 224 -34.60 -9.90 25.16
C ASN A 224 -35.06 -10.68 23.93
N ASP A 225 -35.40 -9.97 22.86
CA ASP A 225 -35.55 -10.61 21.56
C ASP A 225 -34.21 -11.27 21.26
N ASN A 226 -34.17 -12.61 21.24
CA ASN A 226 -32.97 -13.41 20.98
C ASN A 226 -32.52 -13.30 19.52
N LEU A 227 -32.27 -12.07 19.06
CA LEU A 227 -31.74 -11.76 17.75
C LEU A 227 -30.32 -12.31 17.65
N THR A 228 -30.04 -12.99 16.54
CA THR A 228 -28.66 -13.34 16.17
C THR A 228 -27.79 -12.07 16.08
N PRO A 229 -26.46 -12.17 16.21
CA PRO A 229 -25.57 -11.02 16.07
C PRO A 229 -25.78 -10.24 14.76
N ILE A 230 -26.07 -10.95 13.65
CA ILE A 230 -26.37 -10.32 12.35
C ILE A 230 -27.70 -9.57 12.39
N GLU A 231 -28.77 -10.19 12.92
CA GLU A 231 -30.07 -9.52 13.05
C GLU A 231 -29.99 -8.29 13.96
N ARG A 232 -29.17 -8.34 15.02
CA ARG A 232 -28.90 -7.19 15.90
C ARG A 232 -28.19 -6.06 15.15
N LYS A 233 -27.14 -6.39 14.37
CA LYS A 233 -26.45 -5.40 13.51
C LYS A 233 -27.39 -4.80 12.47
N LEU A 234 -28.18 -5.63 11.79
CA LEU A 234 -29.15 -5.18 10.79
C LEU A 234 -30.23 -4.29 11.42
N SER A 235 -30.78 -4.69 12.56
CA SER A 235 -31.75 -3.90 13.32
C SER A 235 -31.17 -2.54 13.72
N TYR A 236 -29.91 -2.50 14.19
CA TYR A 236 -29.20 -1.26 14.48
C TYR A 236 -29.06 -0.37 13.23
N PHE A 237 -28.61 -0.93 12.11
CA PHE A 237 -28.48 -0.21 10.84
C PHE A 237 -29.81 0.37 10.37
N CYS A 238 -30.87 -0.43 10.35
CA CYS A 238 -32.20 0.02 9.97
C CYS A 238 -32.73 1.12 10.90
N ARG A 239 -32.50 1.02 12.21
CA ARG A 239 -32.84 2.08 13.17
C ARG A 239 -32.06 3.37 12.89
N ASN A 240 -30.77 3.27 12.58
CA ASN A 240 -29.94 4.43 12.24
C ASN A 240 -30.40 5.10 10.93
N LEU A 241 -30.63 4.32 9.88
CA LEU A 241 -31.13 4.82 8.60
C LEU A 241 -32.50 5.50 8.76
N LYS A 242 -33.38 4.94 9.60
CA LYS A 242 -34.67 5.56 9.92
C LYS A 242 -34.52 6.87 10.70
N ARG A 243 -33.63 6.94 11.70
CA ARG A 243 -33.32 8.18 12.44
C ARG A 243 -32.79 9.29 11.52
N THR A 244 -31.98 8.93 10.54
CA THR A 244 -31.46 9.87 9.53
C THR A 244 -32.46 10.17 8.40
N ASN A 245 -33.71 9.70 8.49
CA ASN A 245 -34.76 9.84 7.47
C ASN A 245 -34.41 9.32 6.06
N LYS A 246 -33.38 8.46 5.93
CA LYS A 246 -33.01 7.84 4.64
C LYS A 246 -34.01 6.78 4.18
N ILE A 247 -34.74 6.17 5.12
CA ILE A 247 -35.77 5.15 4.86
C ILE A 247 -37.09 5.50 5.57
N SER A 248 -37.83 6.48 5.04
CA SER A 248 -39.10 6.95 5.64
C SER A 248 -40.29 6.02 5.37
N LYS A 249 -40.25 5.22 4.29
CA LYS A 249 -41.37 4.37 3.85
C LYS A 249 -41.46 3.03 4.57
N PHE A 250 -40.47 2.65 5.37
CA PHE A 250 -40.40 1.34 5.99
C PHE A 250 -40.78 1.39 7.49
N GLN A 251 -41.69 0.52 7.90
CA GLN A 251 -42.07 0.33 9.29
C GLN A 251 -41.29 -0.85 9.89
N LEU A 252 -40.53 -0.61 10.96
CA LEU A 252 -39.90 -1.67 11.73
C LEU A 252 -40.97 -2.31 12.61
N LEU A 253 -41.34 -3.55 12.28
CA LEU A 253 -42.18 -4.39 13.14
C LEU A 253 -41.35 -4.72 14.40
N HIS A 254 -41.91 -4.56 15.61
CA HIS A 254 -41.24 -4.70 16.92
C HIS A 254 -40.40 -3.50 17.39
N ASN A 255 -40.80 -2.29 17.03
CA ASN A 255 -40.16 -1.06 17.51
C ASN A 255 -40.62 -0.63 18.92
N ASN A 256 -40.84 -1.60 19.82
CA ASN A 256 -41.27 -1.34 21.21
C ASN A 256 -40.10 -0.73 21.99
N ILE A 257 -39.88 0.56 21.78
CA ILE A 257 -39.11 1.41 22.66
C ILE A 257 -40.02 1.61 23.89
N PRO A 258 -39.63 1.19 25.10
CA PRO A 258 -40.33 1.64 26.30
C PRO A 258 -40.18 3.17 26.33
N LYS A 259 -41.31 3.89 26.27
CA LYS A 259 -41.33 5.32 26.56
C LYS A 259 -40.90 5.57 27.99
#